data_AF-A0A1V3NQ39-F1
#
_entry.id   AF-A0A1V3NQ39-F1
#
_cell.length_a   1.000
_cell.length_b   1.000
_cell.length_c   1.000
_cell.angle_alpha   90.00
_cell.angle_beta   90.00
_cell.angle_gamma   90.00
#
_symmetry.space_group_name_H-M   'P 1'
#
loop_
_entity.id
_entity.type
_entity.pdbx_description
1 polymer ?
#
loop_
_entity_poly.entity_id
_entity_poly.type
_entity_poly.pdbx_seq_one_letter_code
_entity_poly.pdbx_strand_id
1 'polypeptide(L)' 'MTRTLTVYSRTGCHLCEQLLAQLAHLDLPDDVSLVTVDVDTDPALRARFDVDVPVVALDDEILCCHFLDETALRQALNDG' A
#
# COMPACT_ATOMS: atom_id res chain seq x y z
N MET A 1 -13.18 3.79 -13.18
CA MET A 1 -13.44 4.65 -12.00
C MET A 1 -12.15 4.50 -11.25
N THR A 2 -11.24 5.45 -11.38
CA THR A 2 -9.83 5.18 -11.07
C THR A 2 -9.65 4.83 -9.60
N ARG A 3 -9.22 3.61 -9.30
CA ARG A 3 -8.92 3.12 -7.95
C ARG A 3 -7.56 3.65 -7.52
N THR A 4 -7.43 4.05 -6.25
CA THR A 4 -6.15 4.56 -5.73
C THR A 4 -5.55 3.57 -4.75
N LEU A 5 -4.38 3.02 -5.08
CA LEU A 5 -3.62 2.14 -4.20
C LEU A 5 -2.66 2.98 -3.35
N THR A 6 -3.00 3.17 -2.08
CA THR A 6 -2.22 3.93 -1.11
C THR A 6 -1.36 2.99 -0.28
N VAL A 7 -0.05 3.21 -0.29
CA VAL A 7 0.92 2.48 0.53
C VAL A 7 1.41 3.40 1.63
N TYR A 8 0.98 3.13 2.86
CA TYR A 8 1.50 3.78 4.04
C TYR A 8 2.82 3.12 4.41
N SER A 9 3.90 3.87 4.24
CA SER A 9 5.26 3.43 4.51
C SER A 9 5.93 4.37 5.51
N ARG A 10 7.10 3.98 6.02
CA ARG A 10 7.94 4.87 6.83
C ARG A 10 9.36 4.85 6.32
N THR A 11 10.02 6.00 6.40
CA THR A 11 11.43 6.12 6.11
C THR A 11 12.28 5.16 6.96
N GLY A 12 13.18 4.42 6.31
CA GLY A 12 14.11 3.49 6.97
C GLY A 12 13.62 2.04 7.15
N CYS A 13 12.49 1.67 6.54
CA CYS A 13 11.97 0.31 6.60
C CYS A 13 12.30 -0.49 5.33
N HIS A 14 13.23 -1.45 5.43
CA HIS A 14 13.60 -2.33 4.31
C HIS A 14 12.41 -3.13 3.76
N LEU A 15 11.43 -3.47 4.61
CA LEU A 15 10.20 -4.15 4.20
C LEU A 15 9.35 -3.30 3.26
N CYS A 16 9.32 -1.97 3.46
CA CYS A 16 8.59 -1.06 2.57
C CYS A 16 9.23 -1.05 1.17
N GLU A 17 10.55 -1.06 1.07
CA GLU A 17 11.25 -1.12 -0.22
C GLU A 17 10.96 -2.42 -0.96
N GLN A 18 10.95 -3.56 -0.25
CA GLN A 18 10.57 -4.85 -0.85
C GLN A 18 9.12 -4.85 -1.33
N LEU A 19 8.21 -4.27 -0.56
CA LEU A 19 6.80 -4.14 -0.93
C LEU A 19 6.62 -3.28 -2.18
N LEU A 20 7.28 -2.11 -2.23
CA LEU A 20 7.25 -1.23 -3.40
C LEU A 20 7.88 -1.89 -4.62
N ALA A 21 8.96 -2.66 -4.46
CA ALA A 21 9.55 -3.42 -5.55
C ALA A 21 8.57 -4.47 -6.10
N GLN A 22 7.88 -5.21 -5.23
CA GLN A 22 6.85 -6.17 -5.65
C GLN A 22 5.69 -5.47 -6.37
N LEU A 23 5.24 -4.31 -5.87
CA LEU A 23 4.21 -3.50 -6.54
C LEU A 23 4.67 -2.99 -7.91
N ALA A 24 5.92 -2.58 -8.04
CA ALA A 24 6.50 -2.16 -9.31
C ALA A 24 6.66 -3.33 -10.31
N HIS A 25 6.77 -4.56 -9.80
CA HIS A 25 6.74 -5.78 -10.61
C HIS A 25 5.31 -6.27 -10.92
N LEU A 26 4.30 -5.78 -10.19
CA LEU A 26 2.91 -6.01 -10.56
C LEU A 26 2.55 -5.11 -11.74
N ASP A 27 1.92 -5.72 -12.74
CA ASP A 27 1.24 -4.98 -13.81
C ASP A 27 -0.04 -4.39 -13.22
N LEU A 28 0.03 -3.14 -12.76
CA LEU A 28 -1.13 -2.40 -12.27
C LEU A 28 -1.99 -1.99 -13.46
N PRO A 29 -3.33 -2.12 -13.38
CA PRO A 29 -4.22 -1.64 -14.43
C PRO A 29 -4.08 -0.12 -14.63
N ASP A 30 -4.34 0.38 -15.84
CA ASP A 30 -4.36 1.83 -16.13
C ASP A 30 -5.39 2.60 -15.28
N ASP A 31 -6.43 1.94 -14.78
CA ASP A 31 -7.43 2.52 -13.88
C ASP A 31 -6.96 2.51 -12.40
N VAL A 32 -5.71 2.12 -12.11
CA VAL A 32 -5.15 2.06 -10.74
C VAL A 32 -3.94 2.97 -10.61
N SER A 33 -3.98 3.87 -9.61
CA SER A 33 -2.88 4.78 -9.32
C SER A 33 -2.18 4.39 -8.02
N LEU A 34 -0.88 4.09 -8.08
CA LEU A 34 -0.06 3.82 -6.90
C LEU A 34 0.41 5.13 -6.25
N VAL A 35 0.05 5.33 -4.99
CA VAL A 35 0.43 6.47 -4.16
C VAL A 35 1.14 5.97 -2.92
N THR A 36 2.30 6.53 -2.59
CA THR A 36 3.01 6.22 -1.34
C THR A 36 2.85 7.39 -0.38
N VAL A 37 2.39 7.10 0.83
CA VAL A 37 2.23 8.07 1.92
C VAL A 37 3.18 7.70 3.04
N ASP A 38 4.01 8.64 3.46
CA ASP A 38 4.90 8.42 4.60
C ASP A 38 4.14 8.72 5.89
N VAL A 39 4.04 7.75 6.80
CA VAL A 39 3.28 7.94 8.06
C VAL A 39 3.99 8.90 9.02
N ASP A 40 5.29 9.17 8.84
CA ASP A 40 6.04 10.13 9.66
C ASP A 40 5.63 11.57 9.35
N THR A 41 5.12 11.84 8.14
CA THR A 41 4.63 13.19 7.75
C THR A 41 3.35 13.58 8.48
N ASP A 42 2.56 12.60 8.91
CA ASP A 42 1.26 12.82 9.55
C ASP A 42 1.20 12.16 10.93
N PRO A 43 1.20 12.94 12.03
CA PRO A 43 1.21 12.39 13.38
C PRO A 43 -0.04 11.54 13.69
N ALA A 44 -1.16 11.79 13.01
CA ALA A 44 -2.37 10.97 13.12
C ALA A 44 -2.21 9.59 12.46
N LEU A 45 -1.59 9.53 11.27
CA LEU A 45 -1.29 8.27 10.59
C LEU A 45 -0.22 7.50 11.36
N ARG A 46 0.81 8.19 11.85
CA ARG A 46 1.83 7.62 12.72
C ARG A 46 1.20 6.97 13.95
N ALA A 47 0.34 7.68 14.69
CA ALA A 47 -0.30 7.11 15.88
C ALA A 47 -1.21 5.90 15.55
N ARG A 48 -1.79 5.86 14.35
CA ARG A 48 -2.70 4.80 13.90
C ARG A 48 -1.98 3.58 13.34
N PHE A 49 -0.82 3.77 12.70
CA PHE A 49 -0.08 2.76 11.97
C PHE A 49 1.38 2.59 12.45
N ASP A 50 1.73 3.10 13.64
CA ASP A 50 3.10 3.22 14.16
C ASP A 50 3.90 1.91 14.04
N VAL A 51 3.23 0.80 14.34
CA VAL A 51 3.76 -0.56 14.29
C VAL A 51 3.22 -1.40 13.14
N ASP A 52 2.19 -0.94 12.43
CA ASP A 52 1.46 -1.69 11.39
C ASP A 52 2.02 -1.49 9.97
N VAL A 53 2.91 -0.50 9.80
CA VAL A 53 3.56 -0.25 8.51
C VAL A 53 4.52 -1.37 8.09
N PRO A 54 4.56 -1.73 6.79
CA PRO A 54 3.81 -1.12 5.69
C PRO A 54 2.33 -1.53 5.67
N VAL A 55 1.44 -0.57 5.40
CA VAL A 55 -0.01 -0.81 5.22
C VAL A 55 -0.40 -0.48 3.79
N VAL A 56 -1.16 -1.37 3.16
CA VAL A 56 -1.64 -1.20 1.79
C VAL A 56 -3.15 -1.05 1.82
N ALA A 57 -3.63 0.05 1.24
CA ALA A 57 -5.05 0.36 1.11
C ALA A 57 -5.43 0.62 -0.35
N LEU A 58 -6.59 0.14 -0.78
CA LEU A 58 -7.16 0.39 -2.10
C LEU A 58 -8.48 1.14 -1.94
N ASP A 59 -8.58 2.35 -2.46
CA ASP A 59 -9.83 3.13 -2.49
C ASP A 59 -10.49 3.32 -1.11
N ASP A 60 -9.67 3.44 -0.04
CA ASP A 60 -10.06 3.51 1.40
C ASP A 60 -10.17 2.14 2.12
N GLU A 61 -10.18 1.02 1.41
CA GLU A 61 -10.18 -0.32 2.01
C GLU A 61 -8.76 -0.80 2.31
N ILE A 62 -8.47 -1.10 3.59
CA ILE A 62 -7.19 -1.71 3.97
C ILE A 62 -7.18 -3.16 3.49
N LEU A 63 -6.27 -3.46 2.58
CA LEU A 63 -6.05 -4.81 2.07
C LEU A 63 -5.20 -5.61 3.06
N CYS A 64 -4.06 -5.05 3.48
CA CYS A 64 -3.06 -5.76 4.28
C CYS A 64 -2.25 -4.81 5.16
N CYS A 65 -1.77 -5.33 6.30
CA CYS A 65 -0.82 -4.68 7.20
C CYS A 65 0.42 -5.56 7.36
N HIS A 66 1.58 -4.97 7.65
CA HIS A 66 2.90 -5.61 7.81
C HIS A 66 3.51 -6.32 6.60
N PHE A 67 2.71 -6.99 5.78
CA PHE A 67 3.16 -7.75 4.62
C PHE A 67 2.28 -7.47 3.40
N LEU A 68 2.88 -7.52 2.21
CA LEU A 68 2.13 -7.44 0.97
C LEU A 68 1.51 -8.80 0.66
N ASP A 69 0.20 -8.96 0.84
CA ASP A 69 -0.48 -10.09 0.23
C ASP A 69 -0.72 -9.80 -1.26
N GLU A 70 0.28 -10.14 -2.08
CA GLU A 70 0.19 -10.03 -3.54
C GLU A 70 -1.08 -10.69 -4.09
N THR A 71 -1.51 -11.80 -3.50
CA THR A 71 -2.73 -12.51 -3.89
C THR A 71 -3.97 -11.67 -3.63
N ALA A 72 -4.12 -11.12 -2.43
CA ALA A 72 -5.27 -10.29 -2.07
C ALA A 72 -5.30 -9.00 -2.91
N LEU A 73 -4.14 -8.37 -3.10
CA LEU A 73 -4.00 -7.22 -3.97
C LEU A 73 -4.39 -7.56 -5.41
N ARG A 74 -3.83 -8.62 -6.00
CA ARG A 74 -4.18 -9.04 -7.37
C ARG A 74 -5.67 -9.33 -7.50
N GLN A 75 -6.29 -9.97 -6.50
CA GLN A 75 -7.72 -10.19 -6.51
C GLN A 75 -8.50 -8.87 -6.47
N ALA A 76 -8.15 -7.94 -5.58
CA ALA A 76 -8.83 -6.64 -5.49
C ALA A 76 -8.68 -5.80 -6.77
N LEU A 77 -7.54 -5.91 -7.46
CA LEU A 77 -7.31 -5.24 -8.74
C LEU A 77 -8.10 -5.88 -9.89
N ASN A 78 -8.31 -7.20 -9.84
CA ASN A 78 -8.92 -8.00 -10.90
C ASN A 78 -10.43 -8.25 -10.68
N ASP A 79 -10.96 -7.95 -9.49
CA ASP A 79 -12.40 -7.90 -9.16
C ASP A 79 -12.98 -6.55 -9.65
N GLY A 80 -12.81 -6.25 -10.94
CA GLY A 80 -13.26 -5.03 -11.60
C GLY A 80 -13.97 -5.33 -12.91
#